data_AF-A0A4Y2GJU9-F1
#
_entry.id   AF-A0A4Y2GJU9-F1
#
_cell.length_a   1.000
_cell.length_b   1.000
_cell.length_c   1.000
_cell.angle_alpha   90.00
_cell.angle_beta   90.00
_cell.angle_gamma   90.00
#
_symmetry.space_group_name_H-M   'P 1'
#
loop_
_entity.id
_entity.type
_entity.pdbx_description
1 polymer ?
#
loop_
_entity_poly.entity_id
_entity_poly.type
_entity_poly.pdbx_seq_one_letter_code
_entity_poly.pdbx_strand_id
1 'polypeptide(L)'
;MDDMIFVIGGFNGVTTIYHVECFDERTGEWYEATDMNSYRSALAACVVQGLPNVDDYIHQNRSGLMEEKRQKLLQQQALQEGRVRNAAPIPANEIEPVEEEREEEEEVEANI
;
A
#
# COMPACT_ATOMS: atom_id res chain seq x y z
N MET A 1 17.00 2.03 4.71
CA MET A 1 16.08 1.13 5.42
C MET A 1 16.07 1.47 6.89
N ASP A 2 17.20 1.94 7.42
CA ASP A 2 17.23 2.56 8.73
C ASP A 2 16.19 3.69 8.74
N ASP A 3 15.27 3.59 9.70
CA ASP A 3 14.19 4.54 10.02
C ASP A 3 12.91 4.51 9.14
N MET A 4 12.62 3.42 8.44
CA MET A 4 11.30 3.22 7.79
C MET A 4 10.57 1.98 8.32
N ILE A 5 9.24 2.07 8.43
CA ILE A 5 8.39 0.94 8.78
C ILE A 5 7.95 0.26 7.49
N PHE A 6 8.05 -1.07 7.43
CA PHE A 6 7.60 -1.85 6.28
C PHE A 6 6.37 -2.70 6.63
N VAL A 7 5.36 -2.62 5.78
CA VAL A 7 4.19 -3.50 5.82
C VAL A 7 4.29 -4.47 4.65
N ILE A 8 4.33 -5.76 4.92
CA ILE A 8 4.65 -6.81 3.95
C ILE A 8 3.52 -7.83 3.89
N GLY A 9 2.85 -7.94 2.75
CA GLY A 9 1.84 -8.97 2.49
C GLY A 9 0.59 -8.84 3.38
N GLY A 10 0.03 -9.97 3.79
CA GLY A 10 -1.15 -10.02 4.67
C GLY A 10 -2.44 -10.35 3.93
N PHE A 11 -3.57 -9.94 4.51
CA PHE A 11 -4.93 -10.17 4.00
C PHE A 11 -5.71 -8.86 4.03
N ASN A 12 -6.29 -8.44 2.90
CA ASN A 12 -6.96 -7.14 2.77
C ASN A 12 -8.48 -7.19 2.97
N GLY A 13 -8.99 -8.23 3.65
CA GLY A 13 -10.43 -8.47 3.79
C GLY A 13 -11.04 -9.34 2.67
N VAL A 14 -10.38 -9.42 1.51
CA VAL A 14 -10.88 -10.22 0.36
C VAL A 14 -9.91 -11.33 -0.04
N THR A 15 -8.63 -11.01 -0.17
CA THR A 15 -7.60 -11.95 -0.59
C THR A 15 -6.32 -11.77 0.20
N THR A 16 -5.52 -12.84 0.23
CA THR A 16 -4.10 -12.69 0.59
C THR A 16 -3.47 -11.78 -0.46
N ILE A 17 -2.54 -10.92 -0.05
CA ILE A 17 -1.82 -9.99 -0.91
C ILE A 17 -0.31 -10.24 -0.85
N TYR A 18 0.39 -9.74 -1.86
CA TYR A 18 1.85 -9.79 -1.97
C TYR A 18 2.47 -8.39 -1.98
N HIS A 19 1.65 -7.36 -1.81
CA HIS A 19 2.09 -5.96 -1.84
C HIS A 19 2.97 -5.63 -0.65
N VAL A 20 3.89 -4.71 -0.87
CA VAL A 20 4.76 -4.18 0.17
C VAL A 20 4.75 -2.66 0.11
N GLU A 21 4.58 -2.04 1.27
CA GLU A 21 4.58 -0.59 1.43
C GLU A 21 5.54 -0.21 2.56
N CYS A 22 6.06 1.00 2.51
CA CYS A 22 6.89 1.55 3.57
C CYS A 22 6.45 2.96 3.98
N PHE A 23 6.48 3.20 5.28
CA PHE A 23 6.19 4.49 5.88
C PHE A 23 7.49 5.19 6.27
N ASP A 24 7.65 6.43 5.84
CA ASP A 24 8.73 7.33 6.28
C ASP A 24 8.17 8.29 7.32
N GLU A 25 8.62 8.16 8.57
CA GLU A 25 8.19 9.02 9.67
C GLU A 25 8.57 10.50 9.44
N ARG A 26 9.62 10.77 8.66
CA ARG A 26 10.11 12.13 8.44
C ARG A 26 9.20 12.93 7.52
N THR A 27 8.61 12.28 6.53
CA THR A 27 7.64 12.91 5.61
C THR A 27 6.20 12.67 6.07
N GLY A 28 5.97 11.63 6.89
CA GLY A 28 4.64 11.20 7.29
C GLY A 28 3.87 10.54 6.16
N GLU A 29 4.57 10.05 5.13
CA GLU A 29 3.96 9.50 3.92
C GLU A 29 4.23 8.00 3.75
N TRP A 30 3.27 7.33 3.13
CA TRP A 30 3.40 5.96 2.66
C TRP A 30 3.91 5.92 1.23
N TYR A 31 4.86 5.02 0.98
CA TYR A 31 5.43 4.78 -0.34
C TYR A 31 5.26 3.30 -0.71
N GLU A 32 5.02 3.05 -2.00
CA GLU A 32 5.09 1.69 -2.51
C GLU A 32 6.54 1.17 -2.47
N ALA A 33 6.70 -0.06 -2.02
CA ALA A 33 7.96 -0.80 -2.09
C ALA A 33 7.87 -1.94 -3.11
N THR A 34 8.95 -2.70 -3.23
CA THR A 34 9.01 -3.84 -4.14
C THR A 34 8.17 -4.98 -3.60
N ASP A 35 7.14 -5.37 -4.35
CA ASP A 35 6.22 -6.44 -3.97
C ASP A 35 6.92 -7.81 -3.85
N MET A 36 6.35 -8.72 -3.05
CA MET A 36 6.82 -10.09 -2.92
C MET A 36 6.52 -10.91 -4.18
N ASN A 37 7.34 -11.93 -4.45
CA ASN A 37 7.10 -12.87 -5.56
C ASN A 37 5.93 -13.85 -5.29
N SER A 38 5.30 -13.80 -4.13
CA SER A 38 4.27 -14.75 -3.71
C SER A 38 3.31 -14.13 -2.71
N TYR A 39 2.03 -14.49 -2.82
CA TYR A 39 0.97 -14.14 -1.89
C TYR A 39 1.20 -14.83 -0.54
N ARG A 40 1.32 -14.06 0.55
CA ARG A 40 1.57 -14.60 1.89
C ARG A 40 0.81 -13.83 2.96
N SER A 41 0.18 -14.58 3.88
CA SER A 41 -0.43 -14.10 5.11
C SER A 41 0.16 -14.84 6.30
N ALA A 42 -0.04 -14.31 7.52
CA ALA A 42 0.52 -14.88 8.77
C ALA A 42 2.03 -15.17 8.69
N LEU A 43 2.80 -14.28 8.08
CA LEU A 43 4.24 -14.41 7.89
C LEU A 43 5.02 -13.84 9.09
N ALA A 44 6.29 -14.22 9.18
CA ALA A 44 7.28 -13.56 10.03
C ALA A 44 8.34 -12.90 9.14
N ALA A 45 8.80 -11.72 9.54
CA ALA A 45 9.86 -10.96 8.87
C ALA A 45 10.95 -10.57 9.89
N CYS A 46 12.19 -10.51 9.43
CA CYS A 46 13.31 -10.00 10.23
C CYS A 46 14.30 -9.25 9.33
N VAL A 47 15.05 -8.33 9.92
CA VAL A 47 16.10 -7.58 9.23
C VAL A 47 17.43 -8.28 9.47
N VAL A 48 18.14 -8.61 8.39
CA VAL A 48 19.49 -9.19 8.46
C VAL A 48 20.48 -8.19 7.86
N GLN A 49 21.54 -7.89 8.61
CA GLN A 49 22.57 -6.94 8.20
C GLN A 49 23.88 -7.67 7.86
N GLY A 50 24.66 -7.09 6.96
CA GLY A 50 26.02 -7.55 6.66
C GLY A 50 26.11 -8.87 5.89
N LEU A 51 25.09 -9.23 5.08
CA LEU A 51 25.16 -10.39 4.21
C LEU A 51 26.23 -10.19 3.13
N PRO A 52 27.29 -11.04 3.06
CA PRO A 52 28.36 -10.89 2.07
C PRO A 52 27.90 -11.06 0.63
N ASN A 53 26.79 -11.77 0.41
CA ASN A 53 26.23 -12.09 -0.91
C ASN A 53 24.82 -11.50 -1.11
N VAL A 54 24.58 -10.31 -0.56
CA VAL A 54 23.27 -9.63 -0.67
C VAL A 54 22.78 -9.49 -2.11
N ASP A 55 23.70 -9.30 -3.06
CA ASP A 55 23.38 -9.13 -4.48
C ASP A 55 22.71 -10.37 -5.09
N ASP A 56 22.99 -11.57 -4.59
CA ASP A 56 22.34 -12.81 -5.03
C ASP A 56 20.84 -12.84 -4.68
N TYR A 57 20.44 -12.06 -3.67
CA TYR A 57 19.07 -11.99 -3.17
C TYR A 57 18.30 -10.77 -3.68
N ILE A 58 18.97 -9.81 -4.32
CA ILE A 58 18.33 -8.62 -4.90
C ILE A 58 17.89 -8.92 -6.33
N HIS A 59 16.63 -8.64 -6.64
CA HIS A 59 16.11 -8.82 -7.99
C HIS A 59 16.83 -7.90 -8.99
N GLN A 60 17.40 -8.47 -10.06
CA GLN A 60 18.29 -7.80 -11.01
C GLN A 60 17.68 -6.56 -11.68
N ASN A 61 16.35 -6.52 -11.86
CA ASN A 61 15.64 -5.38 -12.46
C ASN A 61 14.66 -4.70 -11.49
N ARG A 62 15.07 -4.50 -10.23
CA ARG A 62 14.23 -3.85 -9.21
C ARG A 62 13.76 -2.45 -9.63
N SER A 63 14.65 -1.63 -10.20
CA SER A 63 14.33 -0.25 -10.60
C SER A 63 13.30 -0.18 -11.72
N GLY A 64 13.39 -1.08 -12.72
CA GLY A 64 12.42 -1.14 -13.81
C GLY A 64 11.03 -1.58 -13.33
N LEU A 65 10.96 -2.50 -12.37
CA LEU A 65 9.69 -2.99 -11.83
C LEU A 65 8.92 -1.88 -11.09
N MET A 66 9.61 -1.07 -10.28
CA MET A 66 9.00 0.03 -9.54
C MET A 66 8.47 1.12 -10.48
N GLU A 67 9.21 1.43 -11.55
CA GLU A 67 8.79 2.42 -12.55
C GLU A 67 7.56 1.93 -13.34
N GLU A 68 7.52 0.67 -13.74
CA GLU A 68 6.35 0.10 -14.41
C GLU A 68 5.11 0.12 -13.50
N LYS A 69 5.27 -0.22 -12.20
CA LYS A 69 4.18 -0.17 -11.22
C LYS A 69 3.65 1.25 -11.04
N ARG A 70 4.55 2.23 -10.88
CA ARG A 70 4.22 3.67 -10.80
C ARG A 70 3.45 4.14 -12.04
N GLN A 71 3.90 3.76 -13.24
CA GLN A 71 3.23 4.14 -14.49
C GLN A 71 1.82 3.55 -14.58
N LYS A 72 1.63 2.29 -14.17
CA LYS A 72 0.30 1.66 -14.10
C LYS A 72 -0.63 2.36 -13.13
N LEU A 73 -0.14 2.73 -11.94
CA LEU A 73 -0.93 3.45 -10.93
C LEU A 73 -1.39 4.81 -11.46
N LEU A 74 -0.48 5.58 -12.05
CA LEU A 74 -0.80 6.88 -12.66
C LEU A 74 -1.79 6.74 -13.82
N GLN A 75 -1.63 5.72 -14.67
CA GLN A 75 -2.56 5.43 -15.75
C GLN A 75 -3.96 5.09 -15.22
N GLN A 76 -4.04 4.28 -14.17
CA GLN A 76 -5.31 3.91 -13.54
C GLN A 76 -6.02 5.12 -12.92
N GLN A 77 -5.28 5.98 -12.21
CA GLN A 77 -5.80 7.23 -11.67
C GLN A 77 -6.32 8.15 -12.78
N ALA A 78 -5.54 8.35 -13.86
CA ALA A 78 -5.97 9.16 -15.00
C ALA A 78 -7.25 8.64 -15.67
N LEU A 79 -7.40 7.30 -15.79
CA LEU A 79 -8.62 6.66 -16.31
C LEU A 79 -9.81 6.87 -15.37
N GLN A 80 -9.61 6.75 -14.05
CA GLN A 80 -10.66 7.00 -13.06
C GLN A 80 -11.12 8.46 -13.09
N GLU A 81 -10.19 9.41 -13.11
CA GLU A 81 -10.53 10.83 -13.24
C GLU A 81 -11.23 11.13 -14.58
N GLY A 82 -10.80 10.50 -15.68
CA GLY A 82 -11.50 10.60 -16.96
C GLY A 82 -12.93 10.06 -16.91
N ARG A 83 -13.17 8.99 -16.15
CA ARG A 83 -14.51 8.43 -15.92
C ARG A 83 -15.38 9.36 -15.09
N VAL A 84 -14.82 10.04 -14.08
CA VAL A 84 -15.54 11.06 -13.29
C VAL A 84 -15.88 12.28 -14.14
N ARG A 85 -14.93 12.77 -14.95
CA ARG A 85 -15.13 13.90 -15.89
C ARG A 85 -16.24 13.63 -16.92
N ASN A 86 -16.35 12.38 -17.36
CA ASN A 86 -17.34 11.95 -18.36
C ASN A 86 -18.61 11.33 -17.74
N ALA A 87 -18.68 11.20 -16.41
CA ALA A 87 -19.90 10.77 -15.75
C ALA A 87 -20.95 11.88 -15.88
N ALA A 88 -22.18 11.52 -16.26
CA ALA A 88 -23.28 12.48 -16.24
C ALA A 88 -23.37 13.10 -14.84
N PRO A 89 -23.64 14.42 -14.71
CA PRO A 89 -23.86 15.04 -13.42
C PRO A 89 -24.91 14.23 -12.66
N ILE A 90 -24.58 13.78 -11.44
CA ILE A 90 -25.54 13.09 -10.59
C ILE A 90 -26.70 14.07 -10.39
N PRO A 91 -27.94 13.71 -10.78
CA PRO A 91 -29.08 14.59 -10.56
C PRO A 91 -29.19 14.89 -9.07
N ALA A 92 -29.48 16.13 -8.70
CA ALA A 92 -29.45 16.63 -7.30
C ALA A 92 -30.35 15.84 -6.32
N ASN A 93 -31.14 14.90 -6.83
CA ASN A 93 -32.08 14.06 -6.09
C ASN A 93 -31.48 12.69 -5.72
N GLU A 94 -30.30 12.34 -6.23
CA GLU A 94 -29.58 11.07 -5.99
C GLU A 94 -28.30 11.26 -5.16
N ILE A 95 -28.05 12.47 -4.65
CA ILE A 95 -26.97 12.70 -3.68
C ILE A 95 -27.46 12.15 -2.34
N GLU A 96 -27.24 10.85 -2.12
CA GLU A 96 -27.34 10.27 -0.78
C GLU A 96 -26.32 10.98 0.13
N PRO A 97 -26.70 11.37 1.36
CA PRO A 97 -25.77 11.99 2.28
C PRO A 97 -24.61 11.01 2.52
N VAL A 98 -23.39 11.46 2.24
CA VAL A 98 -22.18 10.72 2.60
C VAL A 98 -22.20 10.60 4.13
N GLU A 99 -22.50 9.41 4.63
CA GLU A 99 -22.32 9.11 6.05
C GLU A 99 -20.80 9.19 6.31
N GLU A 100 -20.41 10.26 6.98
CA GLU A 100 -19.07 10.43 7.53
C GLU A 100 -18.86 9.28 8.53
N GLU A 101 -18.14 8.24 8.11
CA GLU A 101 -17.73 7.15 8.99
C GLU A 101 -16.89 7.78 10.11
N ARG A 102 -17.52 7.94 11.28
CA ARG A 102 -16.82 8.29 12.51
C ARG A 102 -15.90 7.12 12.83
N GLU A 103 -14.60 7.34 12.73
CA GLU A 103 -13.61 6.49 13.37
C GLU A 103 -13.91 6.49 14.87
N GLU A 104 -14.46 5.39 15.38
CA GLU A 104 -14.52 5.14 16.81
C GLU A 104 -13.08 4.87 17.28
N GLU A 105 -12.49 5.84 17.98
CA GLU A 105 -11.26 5.65 18.74
C GLU A 105 -11.52 4.57 19.80
N GLU A 106 -11.04 3.35 19.58
CA GLU A 106 -11.06 2.28 20.57
C GLU A 106 -10.03 2.61 21.68
N GLU A 107 -10.52 3.20 22.75
CA GLU A 107 -9.81 3.43 24.00
C GLU A 107 -9.41 2.08 24.62
N VAL A 108 -8.14 1.69 24.45
CA VAL A 108 -7.58 0.50 25.11
C VAL A 108 -7.35 0.84 26.59
N GLU A 109 -8.36 0.65 27.43
CA GLU A 109 -8.16 0.64 28.88
C GLU A 109 -7.26 -0.56 29.27
N ALA A 110 -6.07 -0.22 29.74
CA ALA A 110 -5.14 -1.12 30.39
C ALA A 110 -5.75 -1.67 31.69
N ASN A 111 -5.95 -2.98 31.77
CA ASN A 111 -6.20 -3.65 33.05
C ASN A 111 -4.90 -4.29 33.58
N ILE A 112 -4.53 -3.77 34.75
CA ILE A 112 -3.47 -4.21 35.69
C ILE A 112 -3.73 -5.64 36.17
#